data_AF-A0A2E2PKK9-F1
#
_entry.id   AF-A0A2E2PKK9-F1
#
_cell.length_a   1.000
_cell.length_b   1.000
_cell.length_c   1.000
_cell.angle_alpha   90.00
_cell.angle_beta   90.00
_cell.angle_gamma   90.00
#
_symmetry.space_group_name_H-M   'P 1'
#
loop_
_entity.id
_entity.type
_entity.pdbx_description
1 polymer ?
#
loop_
_entity_poly.entity_id
_entity_poly.type
_entity_poly.pdbx_seq_one_letter_code
_entity_poly.pdbx_strand_id
1 'polypeptide(L)' 'KYEENYPNFNKKYIKLLKAGGSQNYSDLLKVFNLNPKDLDFWQSGLNIIKKLIDDLEQLG' A
#
# COMPACT_ATOMS: atom_id res chain seq x y z
N LYS A 1 -12.50 -4.29 0.96
CA LYS A 1 -11.76 -5.23 0.09
C LYS A 1 -10.22 -5.08 0.05
N TYR A 2 -9.59 -4.23 0.88
CA TYR A 2 -8.15 -4.35 1.20
C TYR A 2 -7.90 -5.09 2.52
N GLU A 3 -8.90 -5.11 3.41
CA GLU A 3 -8.82 -5.73 4.74
C GLU A 3 -9.04 -7.25 4.74
N GLU A 4 -9.70 -7.80 3.71
CA GLU A 4 -10.12 -9.20 3.71
C GLU A 4 -9.16 -10.16 2.97
N ASN A 5 -8.24 -9.64 2.14
CA ASN A 5 -7.46 -10.47 1.19
C ASN A 5 -5.95 -10.54 1.44
N TYR A 6 -5.44 -9.97 2.53
CA TYR A 6 -4.04 -10.18 2.93
C TYR A 6 -3.98 -10.84 4.30
N PRO A 7 -3.90 -12.18 4.36
CA PRO A 7 -3.62 -12.87 5.60
C PRO A 7 -2.41 -12.24 6.29
N ASN A 8 -2.59 -11.82 7.54
CA ASN A 8 -1.56 -11.17 8.35
C ASN A 8 -1.12 -9.76 7.91
N PHE A 9 -1.91 -9.03 7.10
CA PHE A 9 -1.59 -7.64 6.75
C PHE A 9 -1.32 -6.79 7.99
N ASN A 10 -2.24 -6.78 8.94
CA ASN A 10 -2.13 -6.00 10.19
C ASN A 10 -0.84 -6.30 10.94
N LYS A 11 -0.44 -7.59 11.01
CA LYS A 11 0.79 -8.01 11.68
C LYS A 11 2.03 -7.51 10.93
N LYS A 12 2.06 -7.62 9.60
CA LYS A 12 3.14 -7.09 8.75
C LYS A 12 3.23 -5.56 8.85
N TYR A 13 2.09 -4.87 8.85
CA TYR A 13 2.01 -3.42 8.93
C TYR A 13 2.47 -2.88 10.29
N ILE A 14 2.02 -3.46 11.39
CA ILE A 14 2.52 -3.11 12.73
C ILE A 14 4.02 -3.36 12.83
N LYS A 15 4.53 -4.45 12.25
CA LYS A 15 5.99 -4.71 12.21
C LYS A 15 6.73 -3.61 11.44
N LEU A 16 6.21 -3.18 10.30
CA LEU A 16 6.77 -2.07 9.51
C LEU A 16 6.79 -0.77 10.33
N LEU A 17 5.67 -0.41 10.98
CA LEU A 17 5.59 0.80 11.80
C LEU A 17 6.57 0.76 12.98
N LYS A 18 6.69 -0.40 13.65
CA LYS A 18 7.65 -0.61 14.76
C LYS A 18 9.10 -0.46 14.32
N ALA A 19 9.43 -0.75 13.06
CA ALA A 19 10.79 -0.57 12.56
C ALA A 19 11.19 0.91 12.48
N GLY A 20 10.23 1.83 12.32
CA GLY A 20 10.51 3.26 12.19
C GLY A 20 11.60 3.53 11.16
N GLY A 21 12.65 4.25 11.56
CA GLY A 21 13.84 4.50 10.72
C GLY A 21 15.01 3.51 10.90
N SER A 22 14.84 2.45 11.70
CA SER A 22 15.93 1.51 12.00
C SER A 22 16.23 0.50 10.88
N GLN A 23 15.35 0.41 9.89
CA GLN A 23 15.52 -0.46 8.71
C GLN A 23 15.31 0.33 7.42
N ASN A 24 15.96 -0.10 6.35
CA ASN A 24 15.80 0.54 5.05
C ASN A 24 14.36 0.37 4.54
N TYR A 25 13.76 1.45 4.04
CA TYR A 25 12.37 1.44 3.56
C TYR A 25 12.16 0.38 2.46
N SER A 26 13.15 0.15 1.61
CA SER A 26 13.04 -0.83 0.53
C SER A 26 12.92 -2.26 1.05
N ASP A 27 13.60 -2.60 2.15
CA ASP A 27 13.50 -3.93 2.76
C ASP A 27 12.18 -4.12 3.51
N LEU A 28 11.66 -3.06 4.12
CA LEU A 28 10.34 -3.07 4.75
C LEU A 28 9.22 -3.27 3.73
N LEU A 29 9.31 -2.63 2.56
CA LEU A 29 8.30 -2.73 1.50
C LEU A 29 8.32 -4.08 0.77
N LYS A 30 9.48 -4.74 0.66
CA LYS A 30 9.57 -6.11 0.07
C LYS A 30 8.66 -7.12 0.77
N VAL A 31 8.40 -6.98 2.08
CA VAL A 31 7.50 -7.88 2.85
C VAL A 31 6.04 -7.83 2.35
N PHE A 32 5.69 -6.74 1.66
CA PHE A 32 4.41 -6.51 1.00
C PHE A 32 4.47 -6.78 -0.51
N ASN A 33 5.60 -7.28 -1.01
CA ASN A 33 5.87 -7.42 -2.44
C ASN A 33 5.74 -6.09 -3.19
N LEU A 34 6.10 -4.98 -2.53
CA LEU A 34 6.06 -3.63 -3.07
C LEU A 34 7.47 -3.13 -3.36
N ASN A 35 7.64 -2.49 -4.50
CA ASN A 35 8.90 -1.89 -4.92
C ASN A 35 8.62 -0.53 -5.60
N PRO A 36 8.99 0.59 -4.97
CA PRO A 36 8.75 1.93 -5.52
C PRO A 36 9.50 2.25 -6.83
N LYS A 37 10.47 1.41 -7.22
CA LYS A 37 11.18 1.54 -8.49
C LYS A 37 10.41 0.96 -9.68
N ASP A 38 9.38 0.16 -9.42
CA ASP A 38 8.58 -0.48 -10.46
C ASP A 38 7.46 0.48 -10.90
N LEU A 39 7.24 0.61 -12.21
CA LEU A 39 6.20 1.48 -12.76
C LEU A 39 4.80 1.07 -12.27
N ASP A 40 4.57 -0.23 -12.17
CA ASP A 40 3.29 -0.82 -11.76
C ASP A 40 2.88 -0.41 -10.34
N PHE A 41 3.86 -0.14 -9.45
CA PHE A 41 3.60 0.36 -8.10
C PHE A 41 2.87 1.71 -8.16
N TRP A 42 3.38 2.64 -8.97
CA TRP A 42 2.79 3.97 -9.13
C TRP A 42 1.47 3.92 -9.87
N GLN A 43 1.36 3.08 -10.90
CA GLN A 43 0.11 2.91 -11.63
C GLN A 43 -1.01 2.38 -10.72
N SER A 44 -0.70 1.43 -9.84
CA SER A 44 -1.65 0.96 -8.82
C SER A 44 -2.07 2.08 -7.86
N GLY A 45 -1.11 2.89 -7.38
CA GLY A 45 -1.41 4.02 -6.49
C GLY A 45 -2.32 5.07 -7.13
N LEU A 46 -2.02 5.44 -8.37
CA LEU A 46 -2.83 6.40 -9.14
C LEU A 46 -4.23 5.87 -9.44
N ASN A 47 -4.38 4.57 -9.72
CA ASN A 47 -5.69 3.94 -9.93
C ASN A 47 -6.57 3.98 -8.67
N ILE A 48 -5.98 3.86 -7.48
CA ILE A 48 -6.71 4.02 -6.21
C ILE A 48 -7.23 5.46 -6.09
N ILE A 49 -6.36 6.46 -6.33
CA ILE A 49 -6.76 7.87 -6.26
C ILE A 49 -7.85 8.17 -7.29
N LYS A 50 -7.70 7.69 -8.53
CA LYS A 50 -8.72 7.83 -9.57
C LYS A 50 -10.06 7.27 -9.11
N LYS A 51 -10.08 6.04 -8.57
CA LYS A 51 -11.32 5.45 -8.05
C LYS A 51 -11.95 6.29 -6.94
N LEU A 52 -11.16 6.85 -6.03
CA LEU A 52 -11.69 7.71 -4.97
C LEU A 52 -12.33 8.99 -5.54
N ILE A 53 -11.80 9.51 -6.65
CA ILE A 53 -12.40 10.65 -7.37
C ILE A 53 -13.69 10.21 -8.06
N ASP A 54 -13.68 9.10 -8.80
CA ASP A 54 -14.86 8.55 -9.47
C ASP A 54 -16.00 8.27 -8.47
N ASP A 55 -15.67 7.72 -7.29
CA ASP A 55 -16.62 7.45 -6.20
C ASP A 55 -17.17 8.77 -5.61
N LEU A 56 -16.36 9.83 -5.52
CA LEU A 56 -16.78 11.16 -5.04
C LEU A 56 -17.71 11.85 -6.04
N GLU A 57 -17.42 11.78 -7.33
CA GLU A 57 -18.25 12.35 -8.41
C GLU A 57 -19.65 11.70 -8.46
N GLN A 58 -19.78 10.41 -8.09
CA GLN A 58 -21.06 9.71 -8.04
C GLN A 58 -21.96 10.11 -6.87
N LEU A 59 -21.42 10.78 -5.85
CA LEU A 59 -22.18 11.25 -4.69
C LEU A 59 -22.82 12.64 -4.92
N GLY A 60 -22.46 13.33 -6.00
CA GLY A 60 -23.01 14.62 -6.43
C GLY A 60 -24.11 14.47 -7.47
#